data_AF-A0A4R3EEM9-F1
#
_entry.id   AF-A0A4R3EEM9-F1
#
_cell.length_a   1.000
_cell.length_b   1.000
_cell.length_c   1.000
_cell.angle_alpha   90.00
_cell.angle_beta   90.00
_cell.angle_gamma   90.00
#
_symmetry.space_group_name_H-M   'P 1'
#
loop_
_entity.id
_entity.type
_entity.pdbx_description
1 polymer ?
#
loop_
_entity_poly.entity_id
_entity_poly.type
_entity_poly.pdbx_seq_one_letter_code
_entity_poly.pdbx_strand_id
1 'polypeptide(L)'
;MTAVASEVMWTVSRIAEREGITRQAISKQVARLIEQHNLDVSRDGRGRVSAVNIVHFDDLRRRFGDSGKVHAAVERPASPEPEPAGGSDATIDGARRIKIIHETEMIRLRMAEDAGDLVRMDRINDATDRLVEELGRIVDMLQHADQIAAAFQRGGLHELRILLKRLTGETRTAIAESFAGLARTAPAKDEGFAFESDEEA
;
A
#
# COMPACT_ATOMS: atom_id res chain seq x y z
N MET A 1 -20.14 10.01 -13.58
CA MET A 1 -19.03 9.03 -13.59
C MET A 1 -19.16 8.05 -12.42
N THR A 2 -20.28 7.32 -12.29
CA THR A 2 -20.60 6.55 -11.06
C THR A 2 -21.02 5.11 -11.33
N ALA A 3 -20.98 4.65 -12.59
CA ALA A 3 -21.49 3.33 -12.97
C ALA A 3 -20.44 2.20 -12.90
N VAL A 4 -19.15 2.50 -13.14
CA VAL A 4 -18.08 1.49 -13.13
C VAL A 4 -17.80 0.99 -11.71
N ALA A 5 -17.92 1.86 -10.71
CA ALA A 5 -17.76 1.49 -9.31
C ALA A 5 -18.82 0.45 -8.84
N SER A 6 -20.03 0.46 -9.39
CA SER A 6 -21.05 -0.54 -8.99
C SER A 6 -20.85 -1.92 -9.63
N GLU A 7 -20.17 -2.01 -10.77
CA GLU A 7 -20.01 -3.28 -11.49
C GLU A 7 -18.88 -4.16 -10.91
N VAL A 8 -17.88 -3.52 -10.31
CA VAL A 8 -16.69 -4.16 -9.70
C VAL A 8 -16.90 -4.47 -8.21
N MET A 9 -17.88 -3.83 -7.56
CA MET A 9 -18.18 -4.01 -6.14
C MET A 9 -19.18 -5.15 -5.95
N TRP A 10 -18.68 -6.33 -5.56
CA TRP A 10 -19.48 -7.55 -5.43
C TRP A 10 -19.76 -7.86 -3.97
N THR A 11 -20.95 -8.38 -3.69
CA THR A 11 -21.29 -8.87 -2.36
C THR A 11 -20.59 -10.20 -2.10
N VAL A 12 -20.28 -10.47 -0.82
CA VAL A 12 -19.59 -11.72 -0.41
C VAL A 12 -20.37 -12.98 -0.85
N SER A 13 -21.70 -12.91 -0.93
CA SER A 13 -22.54 -14.02 -1.41
C SER A 13 -22.30 -14.31 -2.90
N ARG A 14 -22.20 -13.27 -3.73
CA ARG A 14 -21.95 -13.42 -5.17
C ARG A 14 -20.55 -13.99 -5.46
N ILE A 15 -19.57 -13.61 -4.65
CA ILE A 15 -18.20 -14.17 -4.72
C ILE A 15 -18.21 -15.65 -4.30
N ALA A 16 -18.99 -16.02 -3.27
CA ALA A 16 -19.13 -17.40 -2.81
C ALA A 16 -19.74 -18.33 -3.87
N GLU A 17 -20.77 -17.85 -4.57
CA GLU A 17 -21.41 -18.59 -5.66
C GLU A 17 -20.46 -18.81 -6.85
N ARG A 18 -19.64 -17.81 -7.21
CA ARG A 18 -18.63 -17.93 -8.29
C ARG A 18 -17.59 -19.01 -7.97
N GLU A 19 -17.13 -19.03 -6.72
CA GLU A 19 -15.99 -19.85 -6.30
C GLU A 19 -16.39 -21.25 -5.83
N GLY A 20 -17.68 -21.52 -5.62
CA GLY A 20 -18.15 -22.77 -5.02
C GLY A 20 -17.70 -22.93 -3.56
N ILE A 21 -17.32 -21.84 -2.89
CA ILE A 21 -16.82 -21.81 -1.51
C ILE A 21 -17.91 -21.26 -0.59
N THR A 22 -17.97 -21.73 0.65
CA THR A 22 -18.96 -21.21 1.62
C THR A 22 -18.77 -19.72 1.91
N ARG A 23 -19.87 -18.99 2.06
CA ARG A 23 -19.86 -17.54 2.38
C ARG A 23 -19.01 -17.20 3.60
N GLN A 24 -18.97 -18.09 4.59
CA GLN A 24 -18.19 -17.90 5.82
C GLN A 24 -16.67 -17.94 5.56
N ALA A 25 -16.20 -18.82 4.67
CA ALA A 25 -14.78 -18.91 4.32
C ALA A 25 -14.31 -17.66 3.56
N ILE A 26 -15.11 -17.16 2.61
CA ILE A 26 -14.80 -15.92 1.91
C ILE A 26 -14.86 -14.72 2.86
N SER A 27 -15.83 -14.66 3.76
CA SER A 27 -15.90 -13.58 4.77
C SER A 27 -14.64 -13.54 5.64
N LYS A 28 -14.08 -14.70 6.03
CA LYS A 28 -12.84 -14.78 6.81
C LYS A 28 -11.63 -14.33 5.99
N GLN A 29 -11.58 -14.71 4.71
CA GLN A 29 -10.50 -14.33 3.80
C GLN A 29 -10.52 -12.83 3.51
N VAL A 30 -11.69 -12.25 3.25
CA VAL A 30 -11.88 -10.80 3.09
C VAL A 30 -11.46 -10.04 4.35
N ALA A 31 -11.86 -10.50 5.54
CA ALA A 31 -11.47 -9.86 6.80
C ALA A 31 -9.94 -9.83 6.99
N ARG A 32 -9.26 -10.94 6.70
CA ARG A 32 -7.79 -11.02 6.75
C ARG A 32 -7.12 -10.08 5.75
N LEU A 33 -7.63 -10.00 4.52
CA LEU A 33 -7.10 -9.13 3.47
C LEU A 33 -7.35 -7.64 3.76
N ILE A 34 -8.44 -7.29 4.43
CA ILE A 34 -8.69 -5.93 4.92
C ILE A 34 -7.65 -5.56 5.99
N GLU A 35 -7.41 -6.45 6.96
CA GLU A 35 -6.50 -6.19 8.09
C GLU A 35 -5.04 -6.12 7.67
N GLN A 36 -4.60 -7.00 6.77
CA GLN A 36 -3.19 -7.16 6.40
C GLN A 36 -2.77 -6.32 5.19
N HIS A 37 -3.69 -6.07 4.26
CA HIS A 37 -3.36 -5.49 2.95
C HIS A 37 -4.30 -4.36 2.52
N ASN A 38 -5.14 -3.86 3.44
CA ASN A 38 -6.05 -2.73 3.23
C ASN A 38 -6.93 -2.87 1.98
N LEU A 39 -7.52 -4.05 1.80
CA LEU A 39 -8.45 -4.34 0.70
C LEU A 39 -9.57 -3.30 0.62
N ASP A 40 -9.81 -2.80 -0.59
CA ASP A 40 -10.85 -1.81 -0.88
C ASP A 40 -12.25 -2.43 -0.75
N VAL A 41 -13.00 -1.94 0.24
CA VAL A 41 -14.32 -2.45 0.60
C VAL A 41 -15.30 -1.32 0.88
N SER A 42 -16.50 -1.47 0.33
CA SER A 42 -17.65 -0.65 0.68
C SER A 42 -18.23 -1.18 1.98
N ARG A 43 -18.42 -0.28 2.96
CA ARG A 43 -19.03 -0.58 4.25
C ARG A 43 -20.44 0.02 4.32
N ASP A 44 -21.37 -0.74 4.86
CA ASP A 44 -22.72 -0.26 5.19
C ASP A 44 -22.67 0.80 6.32
N GLY A 45 -23.75 1.56 6.52
CA GLY A 45 -23.89 2.59 7.56
C GLY A 45 -23.72 2.09 9.00
N ARG A 46 -23.55 0.77 9.20
CA ARG A 46 -23.22 0.10 10.47
C ARG A 46 -21.78 -0.43 10.53
N GLY A 47 -20.91 -0.03 9.60
CA GLY A 47 -19.49 -0.38 9.56
C GLY A 47 -19.17 -1.81 9.09
N ARG A 48 -20.17 -2.57 8.60
CA ARG A 48 -19.98 -3.94 8.07
C ARG A 48 -19.67 -3.91 6.58
N VAL A 49 -18.84 -4.84 6.10
CA VAL A 49 -18.50 -4.96 4.67
C VAL A 49 -19.75 -5.35 3.87
N SER A 50 -20.21 -4.46 2.99
CA SER A 50 -21.39 -4.64 2.14
C SER A 50 -21.01 -5.13 0.74
N ALA A 51 -19.93 -4.58 0.17
CA ALA A 51 -19.39 -5.00 -1.11
C ALA A 51 -17.87 -4.91 -1.10
N VAL A 52 -17.24 -5.80 -1.86
CA VAL A 52 -15.80 -5.96 -1.98
C VAL A 52 -15.41 -5.71 -3.43
N ASN A 53 -14.34 -4.96 -3.65
CA ASN A 53 -13.78 -4.78 -4.98
C ASN A 53 -13.21 -6.12 -5.46
N ILE A 54 -13.86 -6.74 -6.45
CA ILE A 54 -13.51 -8.10 -6.88
C ILE A 54 -12.12 -8.17 -7.53
N VAL A 55 -11.73 -7.12 -8.26
CA VAL A 55 -10.43 -7.06 -8.93
C VAL A 55 -9.31 -6.98 -7.90
N HIS A 56 -9.48 -6.13 -6.89
CA HIS A 56 -8.51 -6.00 -5.81
C HIS A 56 -8.47 -7.26 -4.91
N PHE A 57 -9.62 -7.91 -4.70
CA PHE A 57 -9.69 -9.18 -3.97
C PHE A 57 -8.97 -10.31 -4.72
N ASP A 58 -9.16 -10.45 -6.02
CA ASP A 58 -8.53 -11.50 -6.83
C ASP A 58 -7.01 -11.28 -6.96
N ASP A 59 -6.56 -10.02 -7.09
CA ASP A 59 -5.12 -9.68 -7.09
C ASP A 59 -4.46 -9.99 -5.74
N LEU A 60 -5.06 -9.56 -4.62
CA LEU A 60 -4.55 -9.87 -3.28
C LEU A 60 -4.61 -11.36 -2.96
N ARG A 61 -5.62 -12.08 -3.47
CA ARG A 61 -5.68 -13.54 -3.35
C ARG A 61 -4.60 -14.23 -4.15
N ARG A 62 -4.26 -13.74 -5.35
CA ARG A 62 -3.17 -14.30 -6.15
C ARG A 62 -1.80 -14.07 -5.49
N ARG A 63 -1.61 -12.93 -4.85
CA ARG A 63 -0.33 -12.53 -4.21
C ARG A 63 -0.13 -13.10 -2.81
N PHE A 64 -1.20 -13.22 -2.02
CA PHE A 64 -1.11 -13.59 -0.59
C PHE A 64 -2.00 -14.77 -0.20
N GLY A 65 -2.75 -15.34 -1.14
CA GLY A 65 -3.64 -16.46 -0.93
C GLY A 65 -2.90 -17.79 -0.98
N ASP A 66 -1.92 -17.96 -0.10
CA ASP A 66 -1.32 -19.28 0.11
C ASP A 66 -1.89 -19.93 1.37
N SER A 67 -2.74 -20.92 1.15
CA SER A 67 -3.08 -21.92 2.15
C SER A 67 -3.48 -23.21 1.43
N GLY A 68 -2.51 -23.90 0.84
CA GLY A 68 -2.28 -25.36 0.90
C GLY A 68 -3.44 -26.38 0.88
N LYS A 69 -4.67 -26.02 0.48
CA LYS A 69 -5.83 -26.94 0.46
C LYS A 69 -6.79 -26.77 -0.71
N VAL A 70 -6.51 -25.88 -1.68
CA VAL A 70 -7.35 -25.77 -2.90
C VAL A 70 -6.76 -26.59 -4.06
N HIS A 71 -5.49 -27.00 -4.01
CA HIS A 71 -4.90 -27.89 -5.02
C HIS A 71 -5.00 -29.39 -4.71
N ALA A 72 -5.50 -29.79 -3.53
CA ALA A 72 -5.66 -31.20 -3.15
C ALA A 72 -7.03 -31.82 -3.54
N ALA A 73 -7.84 -31.13 -4.34
CA ALA A 73 -9.11 -31.66 -4.86
C ALA A 73 -9.08 -32.00 -6.36
N VAL A 74 -7.93 -31.81 -7.04
CA VAL A 74 -7.79 -32.07 -8.48
C VAL A 74 -7.21 -33.47 -8.78
N GLU A 75 -6.74 -34.21 -7.77
CA GLU A 75 -6.28 -35.59 -7.95
C GLU A 75 -7.28 -36.61 -7.38
N ARG A 76 -8.35 -36.90 -8.13
CA ARG A 76 -9.04 -38.20 -8.07
C ARG A 76 -8.97 -38.87 -9.45
N PRO A 77 -8.57 -40.15 -9.52
CA PRO A 77 -8.40 -40.83 -10.79
C PRO A 77 -9.75 -41.20 -11.42
N ALA A 78 -9.75 -41.11 -12.76
CA ALA A 78 -10.74 -41.50 -13.76
C ALA A 78 -11.95 -42.36 -13.32
N SER A 79 -13.15 -41.83 -13.59
CA SER A 79 -14.36 -42.59 -13.90
C SER A 79 -15.24 -41.76 -14.86
N PRO A 80 -15.99 -42.40 -15.77
CA PRO A 80 -16.23 -41.92 -17.12
C PRO A 80 -17.20 -40.75 -17.21
N GLU A 81 -16.90 -39.85 -18.14
CA GLU A 81 -17.64 -38.64 -18.51
C GLU A 81 -19.12 -38.92 -18.85
N PRO A 82 -20.06 -38.09 -18.36
CA PRO A 82 -21.19 -37.68 -19.16
C PRO A 82 -20.81 -36.39 -19.93
N GLU A 83 -20.98 -36.44 -21.25
CA GLU A 83 -20.67 -35.36 -22.19
C GLU A 83 -21.15 -33.97 -21.72
N PRO A 84 -20.36 -32.90 -21.89
CA PRO A 84 -20.86 -31.55 -21.71
C PRO A 84 -21.69 -31.13 -22.93
N ALA A 85 -23.00 -31.15 -22.77
CA ALA A 85 -23.91 -30.47 -23.67
C ALA A 85 -23.70 -28.94 -23.59
N GLY A 86 -23.16 -28.37 -24.68
CA GLY A 86 -23.46 -27.03 -25.20
C GLY A 86 -23.20 -25.80 -24.31
N GLY A 87 -22.19 -25.00 -24.69
CA GLY A 87 -22.08 -23.61 -24.20
C GLY A 87 -20.70 -22.96 -24.30
N SER A 88 -19.98 -23.15 -25.41
CA SER A 88 -18.70 -22.47 -25.68
C SER A 88 -18.93 -21.06 -26.25
N ASP A 89 -18.92 -20.04 -25.40
CA ASP A 89 -18.63 -18.63 -25.78
C ASP A 89 -18.41 -17.73 -24.54
N ALA A 90 -19.09 -17.99 -23.43
CA ALA A 90 -19.06 -17.14 -22.23
C ALA A 90 -17.69 -17.10 -21.49
N THR A 91 -16.90 -18.16 -21.57
CA THR A 91 -15.63 -18.28 -20.83
C THR A 91 -14.46 -17.58 -21.55
N ILE A 92 -14.42 -17.62 -22.88
CA ILE A 92 -13.39 -16.95 -23.70
C ILE A 92 -13.60 -15.43 -23.65
N ASP A 93 -14.85 -14.98 -23.71
CA ASP A 93 -15.21 -13.57 -23.57
C ASP A 93 -14.93 -13.02 -22.16
N GLY A 94 -15.11 -13.83 -21.12
CA GLY A 94 -14.75 -13.47 -19.75
C GLY A 94 -13.26 -13.22 -19.57
N ALA A 95 -12.40 -14.09 -20.10
CA ALA A 95 -10.94 -13.94 -20.03
C ALA A 95 -10.45 -12.70 -20.80
N ARG A 96 -11.01 -12.44 -21.99
CA ARG A 96 -10.72 -11.22 -22.76
C ARG A 96 -11.14 -9.95 -22.02
N ARG A 97 -12.32 -9.96 -21.39
CA ARG A 97 -12.80 -8.82 -20.59
C ARG A 97 -11.91 -8.53 -19.39
N ILE A 98 -11.44 -9.56 -18.68
CA ILE A 98 -10.50 -9.40 -17.56
C ILE A 98 -9.18 -8.79 -18.05
N LYS A 99 -8.64 -9.28 -19.17
CA LYS A 99 -7.41 -8.74 -19.76
C LYS A 99 -7.53 -7.27 -20.15
N ILE A 100 -8.64 -6.88 -20.80
CA ILE A 100 -8.90 -5.49 -21.20
C ILE A 100 -9.04 -4.58 -19.97
N ILE A 101 -9.73 -5.04 -18.92
CA ILE A 101 -9.87 -4.27 -17.66
C ILE A 101 -8.49 -4.07 -17.01
N HIS A 102 -7.68 -5.13 -16.95
CA HIS A 102 -6.34 -5.06 -16.40
C HIS A 102 -5.43 -4.11 -17.21
N GLU A 103 -5.45 -4.20 -18.53
CA GLU A 103 -4.70 -3.29 -19.41
C GLU A 103 -5.15 -1.83 -19.25
N THR A 104 -6.46 -1.60 -19.15
CA THR A 104 -7.02 -0.25 -18.95
C THR A 104 -6.60 0.33 -17.61
N GLU A 105 -6.65 -0.47 -16.55
CA GLU A 105 -6.25 -0.03 -15.21
C GLU A 105 -4.74 0.20 -15.13
N MET A 106 -3.94 -0.61 -15.81
CA MET A 106 -2.50 -0.41 -15.89
C MET A 106 -2.13 0.88 -16.61
N ILE A 107 -2.82 1.19 -17.71
CA ILE A 107 -2.66 2.48 -18.41
C ILE A 107 -3.05 3.63 -17.48
N ARG A 108 -4.15 3.49 -16.73
CA ARG A 108 -4.58 4.51 -15.76
C ARG A 108 -3.55 4.74 -14.67
N LEU A 109 -3.00 3.69 -14.09
CA LEU A 109 -1.95 3.78 -13.05
C LEU A 109 -0.69 4.44 -13.61
N ARG A 110 -0.28 4.07 -14.83
CA ARG A 110 0.88 4.68 -15.48
C ARG A 110 0.66 6.16 -15.81
N MET A 111 -0.54 6.53 -16.25
CA MET A 111 -0.91 7.93 -16.45
C MET A 111 -0.93 8.72 -15.13
N ALA A 112 -1.39 8.11 -14.04
CA ALA A 112 -1.38 8.74 -12.72
C ALA A 112 0.04 8.89 -12.15
N GLU A 113 0.92 7.92 -12.40
CA GLU A 113 2.35 8.00 -12.09
C GLU A 113 3.04 9.10 -12.90
N ASP A 114 2.79 9.17 -14.21
CA ASP A 114 3.32 10.23 -15.08
C ASP A 114 2.80 11.62 -14.71
N ALA A 115 1.54 11.71 -14.26
CA ALA A 115 0.94 12.94 -13.74
C ALA A 115 1.46 13.33 -12.35
N GLY A 116 2.15 12.42 -11.64
CA GLY A 116 2.66 12.64 -10.29
C GLY A 116 1.62 12.49 -9.18
N ASP A 117 0.47 11.89 -9.48
CA ASP A 117 -0.60 11.61 -8.49
C ASP A 117 -0.27 10.40 -7.60
N LEU A 118 0.72 9.59 -8.01
CA LEU A 118 1.19 8.42 -7.27
C LEU A 118 2.63 8.63 -6.83
N VAL A 119 2.91 8.23 -5.59
CA VAL A 119 4.24 8.26 -4.99
C VAL A 119 4.60 6.88 -4.45
N ARG A 120 5.87 6.51 -4.59
CA ARG A 120 6.37 5.24 -4.07
C ARG A 120 6.51 5.28 -2.56
N MET A 121 5.73 4.44 -1.89
CA MET A 121 5.69 4.41 -0.43
C MET A 121 7.00 3.91 0.19
N ASP A 122 7.68 2.95 -0.44
CA ASP A 122 8.98 2.43 0.01
C ASP A 122 10.04 3.55 0.04
N ARG A 123 10.11 4.37 -1.02
CA ARG A 123 11.03 5.50 -1.09
C ARG A 123 10.70 6.60 -0.09
N ILE A 124 9.41 6.89 0.12
CA ILE A 124 8.97 7.85 1.13
C ILE A 124 9.37 7.39 2.55
N ASN A 125 9.16 6.12 2.87
CA ASN A 125 9.52 5.57 4.18
C ASN A 125 11.03 5.65 4.39
N ASP A 126 11.84 5.18 3.43
CA ASP A 126 13.30 5.26 3.52
C ASP A 126 13.80 6.71 3.70
N ALA A 127 13.21 7.67 2.97
CA ALA A 127 13.56 9.08 3.08
C ALA A 127 13.15 9.66 4.44
N THR A 128 11.98 9.25 4.94
CA THR A 128 11.46 9.67 6.25
C THR A 128 12.34 9.16 7.38
N ASP A 129 12.77 7.89 7.34
CA ASP A 129 13.62 7.30 8.37
C ASP A 129 14.97 8.03 8.47
N ARG A 130 15.61 8.31 7.33
CA ARG A 130 16.87 9.09 7.28
C ARG A 130 16.70 10.51 7.84
N LEU A 131 15.58 11.14 7.52
CA LEU A 131 15.26 12.48 7.98
C LEU A 131 14.99 12.52 9.50
N VAL A 132 14.27 11.53 10.03
CA VAL A 132 14.00 11.40 11.46
C VAL A 132 15.29 11.15 12.25
N GLU A 133 16.19 10.32 11.71
CA GLU A 133 17.50 10.08 12.33
C GLU A 133 18.29 11.39 12.46
N GLU A 134 18.39 12.19 11.39
CA GLU A 134 19.10 13.47 11.48
C GLU A 134 18.41 14.51 12.33
N LEU A 135 17.08 14.54 12.31
CA LEU A 135 16.32 15.38 13.23
C LEU A 135 16.65 15.05 14.69
N GLY A 136 16.76 13.75 15.00
CA GLY A 136 17.19 13.27 16.32
C GLY A 136 18.57 13.79 16.70
N ARG A 137 19.55 13.74 15.78
CA ARG A 137 20.91 14.24 16.04
C ARG A 137 20.95 15.76 16.24
N ILE A 138 20.16 16.52 15.50
CA ILE A 138 20.12 18.00 15.59
C ILE A 138 19.42 18.47 16.86
N VAL A 139 18.37 17.75 17.31
CA VAL A 139 17.57 18.13 18.48
C VAL A 139 18.17 17.62 19.79
N ASP A 140 19.18 16.75 19.76
CA ASP A 140 19.80 16.22 20.95
C ASP A 140 20.48 17.32 21.80
N MET A 141 19.77 17.73 22.85
CA MET A 141 20.19 18.80 23.77
C MET A 141 21.38 18.41 24.64
N LEU A 142 21.73 17.12 24.72
CA LEU A 142 22.86 16.66 25.51
C LEU A 142 24.17 17.31 25.04
N GLN A 143 24.30 17.58 23.74
CA GLN A 143 25.46 18.26 23.16
C GLN A 143 25.67 19.70 23.66
N HIS A 144 24.61 20.34 24.17
CA HIS A 144 24.65 21.72 24.65
C HIS A 144 24.77 21.83 26.18
N ALA A 145 24.89 20.71 26.90
CA ALA A 145 24.87 20.66 28.37
C ALA A 145 25.91 21.60 29.01
N ASP A 146 27.16 21.58 28.54
CA ASP A 146 28.23 22.42 29.10
C ASP A 146 27.99 23.91 28.84
N GLN A 147 27.46 24.27 27.66
CA GLN A 147 27.14 25.65 27.33
C GLN A 147 25.99 26.18 28.21
N ILE A 148 24.98 25.34 28.44
CA ILE A 148 23.84 25.62 29.31
C ILE A 148 24.32 25.82 30.75
N ALA A 149 25.17 24.93 31.26
CA ALA A 149 25.75 25.04 32.59
C ALA A 149 26.60 26.31 32.74
N ALA A 150 27.46 26.61 31.77
CA ALA A 150 28.30 27.80 31.78
C ALA A 150 27.49 29.11 31.71
N ALA A 151 26.42 29.16 30.89
CA ALA A 151 25.54 30.33 30.83
C ALA A 151 24.81 30.56 32.17
N PHE A 152 24.35 29.49 32.80
CA PHE A 152 23.72 29.58 34.12
C PHE A 152 24.71 30.07 35.20
N GLN A 153 25.94 29.57 35.20
CA GLN A 153 26.97 30.04 36.15
C GLN A 153 27.35 31.51 35.94
N ARG A 154 27.32 32.01 34.70
CA ARG A 154 27.74 33.39 34.38
C ARG A 154 26.73 34.46 34.80
N GLY A 155 25.44 34.22 34.61
CA GLY A 155 24.40 35.23 34.84
C GLY A 155 23.03 34.66 35.18
N GLY A 156 22.99 33.43 35.69
CA GLY A 156 21.78 32.77 36.15
C GLY A 156 20.74 32.60 35.03
N LEU A 157 19.48 32.83 35.38
CA LEU A 157 18.34 32.57 34.49
C LEU A 157 18.26 33.52 33.29
N HIS A 158 18.83 34.74 33.38
CA HIS A 158 18.77 35.71 32.29
C HIS A 158 19.63 35.25 31.11
N GLU A 159 20.91 34.98 31.37
CA GLU A 159 21.87 34.46 30.38
C GLU A 159 21.42 33.13 29.80
N LEU A 160 20.89 32.24 30.65
CA LEU A 160 20.32 30.96 30.20
C LEU A 160 19.19 31.17 29.18
N ARG A 161 18.29 32.13 29.41
CA ARG A 161 17.18 32.41 28.48
C ARG A 161 17.68 32.94 27.13
N ILE A 162 18.73 33.77 27.13
CA ILE A 162 19.36 34.27 25.90
C ILE A 162 19.97 33.11 25.12
N LEU A 163 20.74 32.25 25.79
CA LEU A 163 21.35 31.08 25.18
C LEU A 163 20.30 30.13 24.57
N LEU A 164 19.25 29.78 25.32
CA LEU A 164 18.22 28.87 24.83
C LEU A 164 17.47 29.43 23.61
N LYS A 165 17.21 30.74 23.57
CA LYS A 165 16.62 31.39 22.39
C LYS A 165 17.54 31.30 21.17
N ARG A 166 18.85 31.50 21.37
CA ARG A 166 19.84 31.38 20.30
C ARG A 166 19.91 29.95 19.79
N LEU A 167 20.07 28.97 20.69
CA LEU A 167 20.10 27.55 20.35
C LEU A 167 18.82 27.14 19.60
N THR A 168 17.65 27.58 20.05
CA THR A 168 16.39 27.32 19.33
C THR A 168 16.42 27.84 17.89
N GLY A 169 17.00 29.02 17.65
CA GLY A 169 17.19 29.56 16.31
C GLY A 169 18.15 28.72 15.47
N GLU A 170 19.32 28.39 16.04
CA GLU A 170 20.35 27.56 15.40
C GLU A 170 19.81 26.17 15.04
N THR A 171 19.12 25.49 15.97
CA THR A 171 18.50 24.18 15.73
C THR A 171 17.46 24.26 14.61
N ARG A 172 16.60 25.29 14.59
CA ARG A 172 15.60 25.46 13.51
C ARG A 172 16.25 25.67 12.16
N THR A 173 17.30 26.46 12.09
CA THR A 173 18.06 26.67 10.84
C THR A 173 18.73 25.37 10.39
N ALA A 174 19.39 24.64 11.29
CA ALA A 174 20.02 23.36 10.99
C ALA A 174 19.02 22.32 10.47
N ILE A 175 17.83 22.24 11.07
CA ILE A 175 16.74 21.38 10.58
C ILE A 175 16.35 21.77 9.15
N ALA A 176 16.10 23.07 8.90
CA ALA A 176 15.70 23.54 7.58
C ALA A 176 16.77 23.27 6.51
N GLU A 177 18.05 23.47 6.84
CA GLU A 177 19.17 23.20 5.95
C GLU A 177 19.33 21.72 5.64
N SER A 178 19.18 20.85 6.65
CA SER A 178 19.20 19.39 6.47
C SER A 178 18.09 18.92 5.53
N PHE A 179 16.87 19.42 5.73
CA PHE A 179 15.71 19.05 4.90
C PHE A 179 15.89 19.56 3.46
N ALA A 180 16.37 20.79 3.29
CA ALA A 180 16.69 21.33 1.98
C ALA A 180 17.83 20.56 1.29
N GLY A 181 18.81 20.07 2.07
CA GLY A 181 19.88 19.19 1.60
C GLY A 181 19.34 17.89 1.02
N LEU A 182 18.53 17.16 1.79
CA LEU A 182 17.91 15.92 1.36
C LEU A 182 17.05 16.11 0.10
N ALA A 183 16.24 17.18 0.07
CA ALA A 183 15.40 17.49 -1.09
C ALA A 183 16.23 17.77 -2.36
N ARG A 184 17.41 18.42 -2.25
CA ARG A 184 18.28 18.67 -3.41
C ARG A 184 18.94 17.40 -3.96
N THR A 185 19.19 16.42 -3.10
CA THR A 185 19.80 15.14 -3.51
C THR A 185 18.77 14.14 -4.02
N ALA A 186 17.48 14.40 -3.80
CA ALA A 186 16.42 13.52 -4.26
C ALA A 186 16.31 13.55 -5.79
N PRO A 187 16.15 12.39 -6.45
CA PRO A 187 15.92 12.35 -7.89
C PRO A 187 14.56 13.00 -8.22
N ALA A 188 14.47 13.62 -9.40
CA ALA A 188 13.24 14.29 -9.84
C ALA A 188 12.08 13.31 -10.10
N LYS A 189 12.40 12.06 -10.38
CA LYS A 189 11.46 10.95 -10.56
C LYS A 189 12.02 9.70 -9.93
N ASP A 190 11.14 8.90 -9.35
CA ASP A 190 11.52 7.56 -8.91
C ASP A 190 11.93 6.70 -10.12
N GLU A 191 12.88 5.80 -9.89
CA GLU A 191 13.21 4.78 -10.88
C GLU A 191 11.98 3.90 -11.13
N GLY A 192 11.66 3.69 -12.40
CA GLY A 192 10.54 2.86 -12.82
C GLY A 192 10.68 1.43 -12.27
N PHE A 193 9.56 0.82 -11.92
CA PHE A 193 9.53 -0.54 -11.41
C PHE A 193 10.02 -1.50 -12.52
N ALA A 194 11.20 -2.09 -12.35
CA ALA A 194 11.64 -3.19 -13.20
C ALA A 194 10.80 -4.42 -12.81
N PHE A 195 9.74 -4.69 -13.57
CA PHE A 195 9.11 -5.99 -13.53
C PHE A 195 10.12 -6.95 -14.16
N GLU A 196 10.80 -7.74 -13.34
CA GLU A 196 11.37 -9.00 -13.79
C GLU A 196 10.19 -9.81 -14.33
N SER A 197 10.00 -9.75 -15.64
CA SER A 197 9.12 -10.67 -16.33
C SER A 197 9.76 -12.03 -16.17
N ASP A 198 9.23 -12.82 -15.24
CA ASP A 198 9.38 -14.29 -15.24
C ASP A 198 8.74 -14.81 -16.54
N GLU A 199 9.49 -14.68 -17.64
CA GLU A 199 9.24 -15.33 -18.92
C GLU A 199 10.29 -16.44 -19.09
N GLU A 200 10.28 -17.39 -18.15
CA GLU A 200 10.91 -18.70 -18.31
C GLU A 200 10.08 -19.77 -17.59
N ALA A 201 9.20 -20.43 -18.35
CA ALA A 201 8.89 -21.88 -18.27
C ALA A 201 7.82 -22.26 -19.31
#